data_AF-A0A0X8JYX1-F1
#
_entry.id   AF-A0A0X8JYX1-F1
#
_cell.length_a   1.000
_cell.length_b   1.000
_cell.length_c   1.000
_cell.angle_alpha   90.00
_cell.angle_beta   90.00
_cell.angle_gamma   90.00
#
_symmetry.space_group_name_H-M   'P 1'
#
loop_
_entity.id
_entity.type
_entity.pdbx_description
1 polymer ?
#
loop_
_entity_poly.entity_id
_entity_poly.type
_entity_poly.pdbx_seq_one_letter_code
_entity_poly.pdbx_strand_id
1 'polypeptide(L)'
;MKFKERIFSGVIDRPVGFEDSFGNVYPINYGYIPELMGGDGEEQDVYIVSRDQQQPLEVFTGKLVAIIRRRDDIEDKWVLAPLDEKVNKGLIAEQTYFMEQYFDSWIEMVEENNDSSKGGYK
;
A
#
# COMPACT_ATOMS: atom_id res chain seq x y z
N MET A 1 -26.26 2.98 2.29
CA MET A 1 -25.02 3.79 2.18
C MET A 1 -24.00 2.89 1.50
N LYS A 2 -23.64 3.18 0.24
CA LYS A 2 -22.71 2.33 -0.53
C LYS A 2 -21.33 2.43 0.13
N PHE A 3 -20.75 1.32 0.54
CA PHE A 3 -19.36 1.30 0.97
C PHE A 3 -18.51 1.71 -0.23
N LYS A 4 -17.91 2.91 -0.16
CA LYS A 4 -16.89 3.32 -1.13
C LYS A 4 -15.70 2.39 -0.93
N GLU A 5 -15.23 1.77 -1.99
CA GLU A 5 -13.87 1.25 -2.05
C GLU A 5 -12.92 2.31 -1.48
N ARG A 6 -11.98 1.89 -0.62
CA ARG A 6 -11.00 2.79 0.00
C ARG A 6 -9.95 3.16 -1.06
N ILE A 7 -10.34 4.04 -1.97
CA ILE A 7 -9.50 4.56 -3.05
C ILE A 7 -8.76 5.79 -2.53
N PHE A 8 -7.45 5.80 -2.73
CA PHE A 8 -6.57 6.91 -2.38
C PHE A 8 -5.70 7.28 -3.57
N SER A 9 -5.25 8.54 -3.59
CA SER A 9 -4.25 9.04 -4.53
C SER A 9 -2.98 9.35 -3.75
N GLY A 10 -1.86 8.77 -4.17
CA GLY A 10 -0.53 9.03 -3.61
C GLY A 10 0.35 9.82 -4.57
N VAL A 11 1.19 10.68 -4.03
CA VAL A 11 2.30 11.33 -4.74
C VAL A 11 3.54 10.46 -4.59
N ILE A 12 4.25 10.20 -5.68
CA ILE A 12 5.38 9.26 -5.72
C ILE A 12 6.69 10.06 -5.66
N ASP A 13 7.35 10.04 -4.51
CA ASP A 13 8.64 10.70 -4.29
C ASP A 13 9.84 9.75 -4.52
N ARG A 14 9.58 8.43 -4.53
CA ARG A 14 10.56 7.37 -4.76
C ARG A 14 10.03 6.43 -5.85
N PRO A 15 10.11 6.84 -7.12
CA PRO A 15 9.66 6.00 -8.23
C PRO A 15 10.53 4.74 -8.36
N VAL A 16 10.03 3.74 -9.09
CA VAL A 16 10.84 2.53 -9.37
C VAL A 16 12.21 2.88 -9.95
N GLY A 17 13.26 2.25 -9.44
CA GLY A 17 14.65 2.53 -9.78
C GLY A 17 15.30 3.69 -9.01
N PHE A 18 14.56 4.37 -8.12
CA PHE A 18 15.14 5.36 -7.21
C PHE A 18 16.16 4.69 -6.28
N GLU A 19 17.31 5.35 -6.07
CA GLU A 19 18.35 4.96 -5.13
C GLU A 19 18.43 6.01 -4.01
N ASP A 20 18.24 5.58 -2.77
CA ASP A 20 18.34 6.49 -1.61
C ASP A 20 19.80 6.76 -1.22
N SER A 21 20.00 7.67 -0.26
CA SER A 21 21.34 8.03 0.23
C SER A 21 22.07 6.89 0.95
N PHE A 22 21.38 5.80 1.29
CA PHE A 22 21.94 4.61 1.92
C PHE A 22 22.25 3.50 0.90
N GLY A 23 21.97 3.73 -0.40
CA GLY A 23 22.21 2.78 -1.48
C GLY A 23 21.10 1.74 -1.65
N ASN A 24 19.92 1.93 -1.04
CA ASN A 24 18.78 1.07 -1.30
C ASN A 24 18.14 1.46 -2.63
N VAL A 25 17.98 0.49 -3.53
CA VAL A 25 17.28 0.66 -4.81
C VAL A 25 15.83 0.19 -4.65
N TYR A 26 14.88 1.05 -4.99
CA TYR A 26 13.44 0.79 -4.87
C TYR A 26 12.93 0.03 -6.11
N PRO A 27 12.54 -1.26 -6.00
CA PRO A 27 12.07 -2.05 -7.13
C PRO A 27 10.59 -1.81 -7.48
N ILE A 28 9.88 -1.04 -6.66
CA ILE A 28 8.48 -0.62 -6.87
C ILE A 28 8.34 0.87 -6.57
N ASN A 29 7.25 1.49 -7.03
CA ASN A 29 6.97 2.88 -6.68
C ASN A 29 6.59 3.00 -5.19
N TYR A 30 7.13 4.03 -4.55
CA TYR A 30 6.85 4.40 -3.17
C TYR A 30 6.56 5.90 -3.09
N GLY A 31 5.67 6.26 -2.18
CA GLY A 31 5.25 7.63 -2.02
C GLY A 31 4.50 7.83 -0.71
N TYR A 32 3.68 8.87 -0.69
CA TYR A 32 2.84 9.23 0.44
C TYR A 32 1.44 9.65 -0.03
N ILE A 33 0.46 9.61 0.87
CA ILE A 33 -0.91 10.07 0.60
C ILE A 33 -1.06 11.51 1.11
N PRO A 34 -1.26 12.50 0.23
CA PRO A 34 -1.38 13.89 0.64
C PRO A 34 -2.52 14.11 1.64
N GLU A 35 -2.31 15.01 2.60
CA GLU A 35 -3.29 15.42 3.62
C GLU A 35 -3.73 14.31 4.60
N LEU A 36 -3.19 13.10 4.50
CA LEU A 36 -3.43 12.01 5.44
C LEU A 36 -2.19 11.83 6.31
N MET A 37 -2.26 12.16 7.59
CA MET A 37 -1.12 12.04 8.49
C MET A 37 -0.88 10.60 8.93
N GLY A 38 0.38 10.15 8.86
CA GLY A 38 0.89 8.91 9.42
C GLY A 38 1.16 9.01 10.94
N GLY A 39 1.71 7.94 11.50
CA GLY A 39 2.00 7.82 12.94
C GLY A 39 3.24 8.61 13.40
N ASP A 40 4.12 8.98 12.47
CA ASP A 40 5.36 9.70 12.71
C ASP A 40 5.23 11.23 12.62
N GLY A 41 4.05 11.73 12.22
CA GLY A 41 3.79 13.15 12.03
C GLY A 41 4.08 13.66 10.61
N GLU A 42 4.41 12.78 9.68
CA GLU A 42 4.47 13.06 8.23
C GLU A 42 3.21 12.54 7.51
N GLU A 43 3.12 12.73 6.19
CA GLU A 43 2.04 12.18 5.39
C GLU A 43 2.19 10.65 5.25
N GLN A 44 1.07 9.93 5.25
CA GLN A 44 1.02 8.48 5.34
C GLN A 44 1.75 7.83 4.16
N ASP A 45 2.81 7.11 4.49
CA ASP A 45 3.65 6.41 3.52
C ASP A 45 2.90 5.25 2.84
N VAL A 46 3.23 5.01 1.57
CA VAL A 46 2.53 4.04 0.73
C VAL A 46 3.42 3.34 -0.32
N TYR A 47 3.33 2.01 -0.34
CA TYR A 47 3.83 1.16 -1.41
C TYR A 47 2.79 1.00 -2.52
N ILE A 48 3.24 0.99 -3.79
CA ILE A 48 2.40 0.61 -4.94
C ILE A 48 2.75 -0.82 -5.36
N VAL A 49 1.83 -1.75 -5.18
CA VAL A 49 2.01 -3.17 -5.52
C VAL A 49 1.15 -3.54 -6.72
N SER A 50 1.74 -4.21 -7.71
CA SER A 50 1.04 -4.72 -8.89
C SER A 50 1.73 -5.96 -9.45
N ARG A 51 0.98 -6.88 -10.05
CA ARG A 51 1.49 -8.05 -10.79
C ARG A 51 2.22 -7.64 -12.07
N ASP A 52 1.90 -6.49 -12.63
CA ASP A 52 2.53 -5.98 -13.84
C ASP A 52 3.82 -5.24 -13.52
N GLN A 53 4.75 -5.24 -14.48
CA GLN A 53 5.97 -4.47 -14.35
C GLN A 53 5.65 -2.97 -14.31
N GLN A 54 6.12 -2.29 -13.28
CA GLN A 54 5.89 -0.87 -13.09
C GLN A 54 6.90 0.00 -13.84
N GLN A 55 6.45 1.17 -14.27
CA GLN A 55 7.30 2.28 -14.72
C GLN A 55 7.39 3.33 -13.61
N PRO A 56 8.37 4.25 -13.64
CA PRO A 56 8.38 5.42 -12.76
C PRO A 56 7.07 6.19 -12.85
N LEU A 57 6.48 6.48 -11.70
CA LEU A 57 5.24 7.26 -11.58
C LEU A 57 5.51 8.58 -10.85
N GLU A 58 4.66 9.57 -11.12
CA GLU A 58 4.60 10.81 -10.32
C GLU A 58 3.39 10.79 -9.36
N VAL A 59 2.29 10.19 -9.79
CA VAL A 59 1.04 10.06 -9.03
C VAL A 59 0.43 8.69 -9.31
N PHE A 60 -0.16 8.07 -8.28
CA PHE A 60 -0.90 6.83 -8.43
C PHE A 60 -2.24 6.91 -7.70
N THR A 61 -3.32 6.47 -8.34
CA THR A 61 -4.62 6.29 -7.69
C THR A 61 -5.00 4.82 -7.70
N GLY A 62 -5.23 4.26 -6.52
CA GLY A 62 -5.52 2.84 -6.37
C GLY A 62 -6.31 2.54 -5.10
N LYS A 63 -6.61 1.27 -4.89
CA LYS A 63 -7.33 0.79 -3.72
C LYS A 63 -6.36 0.40 -2.62
N LEU A 64 -6.69 0.74 -1.37
CA LEU A 64 -6.01 0.24 -0.20
C LEU A 64 -6.32 -1.24 0.00
N VAL A 65 -5.30 -2.08 -0.14
CA VAL A 65 -5.42 -3.55 -0.09
C VAL A 65 -4.82 -4.14 1.18
N ALA A 66 -3.88 -3.45 1.81
CA ALA A 66 -3.22 -3.91 3.01
C ALA A 66 -2.58 -2.75 3.77
N ILE A 67 -2.27 -3.03 5.03
CA ILE A 67 -1.42 -2.22 5.89
C ILE A 67 -0.28 -3.12 6.36
N ILE A 68 0.95 -2.69 6.13
CA ILE A 68 2.14 -3.29 6.72
C ILE A 68 2.40 -2.58 8.04
N ARG A 69 2.32 -3.34 9.13
CA ARG A 69 2.55 -2.86 10.47
C ARG A 69 3.96 -3.23 10.88
N ARG A 70 4.68 -2.34 11.54
CA ARG A 70 6.04 -2.57 12.06
C ARG A 70 5.99 -2.51 13.59
N ARG A 71 6.55 -3.50 14.30
CA ARG A 71 6.60 -3.49 15.78
C ARG A 71 7.66 -2.55 16.32
N ASP A 72 8.69 -2.31 15.53
CA ASP A 72 9.91 -1.57 15.84
C ASP A 72 10.00 -0.21 15.15
N ASP A 73 8.89 0.25 14.56
CA ASP A 73 8.71 1.55 13.91
C ASP A 73 7.43 2.21 14.43
N ILE A 74 7.32 3.54 14.32
CA ILE A 74 6.18 4.31 14.80
C ILE A 74 5.14 4.59 13.70
N GLU A 75 5.44 4.23 12.46
CA GLU A 75 4.53 4.39 11.33
C GLU A 75 4.20 3.04 10.67
N ASP A 76 2.93 2.90 10.31
CA ASP A 76 2.49 1.83 9.41
C ASP A 76 2.78 2.23 7.95
N LYS A 77 2.95 1.24 7.07
CA LYS A 77 3.08 1.47 5.63
C LYS A 77 1.84 0.97 4.89
N TRP A 78 1.19 1.85 4.15
CA TRP A 78 0.02 1.46 3.38
C TRP A 78 0.41 0.78 2.07
N VAL A 79 -0.51 -0.02 1.53
CA VAL A 79 -0.31 -0.68 0.24
C VAL A 79 -1.49 -0.36 -0.67
N LEU A 80 -1.22 0.35 -1.76
CA LEU A 80 -2.18 0.55 -2.85
C LEU A 80 -1.90 -0.43 -3.99
N ALA A 81 -2.97 -0.86 -4.64
CA ALA A 81 -2.91 -1.65 -5.88
C ALA A 81 -3.89 -1.09 -6.93
N PRO A 82 -3.72 -1.44 -8.22
CA PRO A 82 -4.68 -1.09 -9.26
C PRO A 82 -6.09 -1.56 -8.90
N LEU A 83 -7.11 -0.79 -9.28
CA LEU A 83 -8.49 -1.01 -8.85
C LEU A 83 -9.02 -2.40 -9.23
N ASP A 84 -8.69 -2.86 -10.43
CA ASP A 84 -9.09 -4.13 -11.02
C ASP A 84 -8.18 -5.31 -10.64
N GLU A 85 -7.08 -5.04 -9.93
CA GLU A 85 -6.11 -6.09 -9.61
C GLU A 85 -6.35 -6.71 -8.23
N LYS A 86 -6.39 -8.04 -8.18
CA LYS A 86 -6.38 -8.77 -6.90
C LYS A 86 -4.95 -9.08 -6.51
N VAL A 87 -4.50 -8.50 -5.41
CA VAL A 87 -3.18 -8.76 -4.81
C VAL A 87 -3.35 -9.55 -3.52
N ASN A 88 -2.40 -10.43 -3.23
CA ASN A 88 -2.42 -11.27 -2.04
C ASN A 88 -1.21 -10.95 -1.14
N LYS A 89 -1.25 -11.44 0.10
CA LYS A 89 -0.18 -11.22 1.08
C LYS A 89 1.20 -11.69 0.61
N GLY A 90 1.28 -12.73 -0.21
CA GLY A 90 2.55 -13.25 -0.74
C GLY A 90 3.21 -12.27 -1.72
N LEU A 91 2.44 -11.73 -2.66
CA LEU A 91 2.93 -10.74 -3.62
C LEU A 91 3.35 -9.44 -2.94
N ILE A 92 2.58 -8.99 -1.94
CA ILE A 92 2.94 -7.81 -1.14
C ILE A 92 4.26 -8.07 -0.42
N ALA A 93 4.38 -9.21 0.29
CA ALA A 93 5.61 -9.57 1.00
C ALA A 93 6.81 -9.64 0.07
N GLU A 94 6.67 -10.24 -1.12
CA GLU A 94 7.75 -10.34 -2.10
C GLU A 94 8.21 -8.97 -2.60
N GLN A 95 7.28 -8.10 -3.00
CA GLN A 95 7.63 -6.80 -3.59
C GLN A 95 8.13 -5.79 -2.57
N THR A 96 7.67 -5.86 -1.31
CA THR A 96 8.14 -4.95 -0.25
C THR A 96 9.34 -5.50 0.52
N TYR A 97 9.75 -6.75 0.28
CA TYR A 97 10.85 -7.42 0.99
C TYR A 97 12.15 -6.61 0.99
N PHE A 98 12.45 -5.91 -0.12
CA PHE A 98 13.68 -5.11 -0.27
C PHE A 98 13.91 -4.15 0.91
N MET A 99 12.84 -3.58 1.46
CA MET A 99 12.87 -2.67 2.60
C MET A 99 12.37 -3.36 3.88
N GLU A 100 11.26 -4.11 3.79
CA GLU A 100 10.63 -4.72 4.96
C GLU A 100 11.48 -5.81 5.63
N GLN A 101 12.49 -6.37 4.95
CA GLN A 101 13.44 -7.31 5.56
C GLN A 101 14.24 -6.72 6.74
N TYR A 102 14.27 -5.39 6.87
CA TYR A 102 14.98 -4.68 7.93
C TYR A 102 14.10 -4.33 9.14
N PHE A 103 12.80 -4.65 9.11
CA PHE A 103 11.83 -4.33 10.17
C PHE A 103 11.15 -5.59 10.71
N ASP A 104 10.73 -5.57 11.98
CA ASP A 104 9.81 -6.58 12.52
C ASP A 104 8.37 -6.27 12.10
N SER A 105 8.03 -6.64 10.86
CA SER A 105 6.76 -6.26 10.23
C SER A 105 5.80 -7.42 9.94
N TRP A 106 4.51 -7.11 9.85
CA TRP A 106 3.48 -8.04 9.37
C TRP A 106 2.44 -7.35 8.49
N ILE A 107 1.94 -8.09 7.51
CA ILE A 107 0.92 -7.61 6.57
C ILE A 107 -0.49 -7.95 7.11
N GLU A 108 -1.32 -6.91 7.27
CA GLU A 108 -2.75 -6.97 7.56
C GLU A 108 -3.54 -6.66 6.27
N MET A 109 -4.29 -7.63 5.74
CA MET A 109 -5.08 -7.41 4.53
C MET A 109 -6.33 -6.59 4.86
N VAL A 110 -6.67 -5.62 4.01
CA VAL A 110 -7.92 -4.88 4.12
C VAL A 110 -9.05 -5.73 3.54
N GLU A 111 -10.02 -6.10 4.36
CA GLU A 111 -11.16 -6.90 3.90
C GLU A 111 -12.03 -6.12 2.92
N GLU A 112 -12.29 -6.72 1.75
CA GLU A 112 -13.41 -6.32 0.90
C GLU A 112 -14.70 -6.77 1.60
N ASN A 113 -15.37 -5.87 2.32
CA ASN A 113 -16.68 -6.17 2.90
C ASN A 113 -17.70 -6.45 1.79
N ASN A 114 -17.85 -7.71 1.41
CA ASN A 114 -18.96 -8.20 0.60
C ASN A 114 -20.19 -8.34 1.50
N ASP A 115 -20.91 -7.25 1.74
CA ASP A 115 -22.21 -7.31 2.42
C ASP A 115 -23.23 -8.01 1.50
N SER A 116 -23.30 -9.33 1.65
CA SER A 116 -24.38 -10.18 1.14
C SER A 116 -25.20 -10.71 2.31
N SER A 117 -25.65 -9.82 3.19
CA SER A 117 -26.70 -10.13 4.16
C SER A 117 -28.10 -10.00 3.53
N LYS A 118 -28.45 -11.09 2.81
CA LYS A 118 -29.78 -11.71 2.68
C LYS A 118 -31.01 -10.84 2.98
N GLY A 119 -31.76 -10.50 1.92
CA GLY A 119 -33.19 -10.24 2.01
C GLY A 119 -33.92 -11.45 2.58
N GLY A 120 -34.36 -11.34 3.83
CA GLY A 120 -35.31 -12.25 4.45
C GLY A 120 -36.68 -11.58 4.53
N TYR A 121 -37.49 -11.73 3.48
CA TYR A 121 -38.94 -11.59 3.63
C TYR A 121 -39.49 -12.91 4.17
N LYS A 122 -40.05 -12.88 5.37
CA LYS A 122 -41.15 -13.76 5.78
C LYS A 122 -42.32 -12.86 6.18
#